data_AF-A0A940P8R9-F1
#
_entry.id   AF-A0A940P8R9-F1
#
_cell.length_a   1.000
_cell.length_b   1.000
_cell.length_c   1.000
_cell.angle_alpha   90.00
_cell.angle_beta   90.00
_cell.angle_gamma   90.00
#
_symmetry.space_group_name_H-M   'P 1'
#
loop_
_entity.id
_entity.type
_entity.pdbx_description
1 polymer ?
#
loop_
_entity_poly.entity_id
_entity_poly.type
_entity_poly.pdbx_seq_one_letter_code
_entity_poly.pdbx_strand_id
1 'polypeptide(L)'
;MGSFQQFTNRQIQENELNKSYHIGATISATSELIPGVFIGQLLKKYTHSCLIDLSHNQQIPQKELDKFNQRIIVSYHNCQIISAEVIM
;
A
#
# COMPACT_ATOMS: atom_id res chain seq x y z
N MET A 1 -0.50 -4.07 -31.70
CA MET A 1 0.21 -2.99 -30.97
C MET A 1 -0.60 -2.71 -29.71
N GLY A 2 -0.03 -3.05 -28.54
CA GLY A 2 -0.76 -3.04 -27.27
C GLY A 2 -1.11 -1.62 -26.83
N SER A 3 -2.39 -1.40 -26.54
CA SER A 3 -2.91 -0.17 -25.96
C SER A 3 -2.41 -0.09 -24.51
N PHE A 4 -1.38 0.72 -24.27
CA PHE A 4 -1.04 1.15 -22.92
C PHE A 4 -2.21 2.00 -22.41
N GLN A 5 -3.02 1.42 -21.52
CA GLN A 5 -4.07 2.16 -20.84
C GLN A 5 -3.40 3.29 -20.06
N GLN A 6 -3.61 4.53 -20.51
CA GLN A 6 -3.32 5.72 -19.74
C GLN A 6 -4.02 5.57 -18.39
N PHE A 7 -3.25 5.46 -17.32
CA PHE A 7 -3.77 5.58 -15.96
C PHE A 7 -4.18 7.04 -15.77
N THR A 8 -5.39 7.35 -16.22
CA THR A 8 -6.04 8.66 -16.06
C THR A 8 -5.91 9.13 -14.62
N ASN A 9 -5.56 10.42 -14.46
CA ASN A 9 -5.71 11.21 -13.25
C ASN A 9 -7.15 11.09 -12.70
N ARG A 10 -7.48 9.97 -12.05
CA ARG A 10 -8.62 9.93 -11.14
C ARG A 10 -8.24 10.83 -9.98
N GLN A 11 -8.90 11.99 -9.89
CA GLN A 11 -8.84 12.81 -8.69
C GLN A 11 -9.10 11.88 -7.50
N ILE A 12 -8.10 11.77 -6.62
CA ILE A 12 -8.27 11.02 -5.37
C ILE A 12 -9.34 11.79 -4.60
N GLN A 13 -10.50 11.17 -4.41
CA GLN A 13 -11.49 11.73 -3.51
C GLN A 13 -11.03 11.37 -2.10
N GLU A 14 -10.53 12.36 -1.36
CA GLU A 14 -10.21 12.13 0.04
C GLU A 14 -11.49 11.78 0.81
N ASN A 15 -11.41 10.73 1.63
CA ASN A 15 -12.48 10.30 2.53
C ASN A 15 -11.88 10.13 3.93
N GLU A 16 -12.75 10.00 4.93
CA GLU A 16 -12.32 9.93 6.34
C GLU A 16 -11.30 8.81 6.59
N LEU A 17 -11.43 7.68 5.88
CA LEU A 17 -10.47 6.59 5.94
C LEU A 17 -9.10 7.01 5.40
N ASN A 18 -9.01 7.44 4.14
CA ASN A 18 -7.73 7.75 3.52
C ASN A 18 -7.05 9.01 4.10
N LYS A 19 -7.80 9.94 4.72
CA LYS A 19 -7.23 11.10 5.42
C LYS A 19 -6.34 10.72 6.59
N SER A 20 -6.66 9.62 7.27
CA SER A 20 -5.86 9.12 8.39
C SER A 20 -4.50 8.56 7.97
N TYR A 21 -4.28 8.32 6.67
CA TYR A 21 -3.05 7.73 6.14
C TYR A 21 -2.18 8.75 5.42
N HIS A 22 -0.88 8.71 5.73
CA HIS A 22 0.14 9.56 5.12
C HIS A 22 1.06 8.75 4.21
N ILE A 23 1.49 9.35 3.10
CA ILE A 23 2.55 8.78 2.26
C ILE A 23 3.85 8.76 3.08
N GLY A 24 4.56 7.65 3.02
CA GLY A 24 5.75 7.39 3.83
C GLY A 24 5.46 6.70 5.16
N ALA A 25 4.21 6.63 5.61
CA ALA A 25 3.86 5.98 6.87
C ALA A 25 4.05 4.46 6.81
N THR A 26 4.47 3.88 7.94
CA THR A 26 4.58 2.43 8.12
C THR A 26 3.25 1.86 8.58
N ILE A 27 2.68 0.95 7.79
CA ILE A 27 1.37 0.35 8.02
C ILE A 27 1.44 -1.17 8.04
N SER A 28 0.66 -1.79 8.92
CA SER A 28 0.32 -3.21 8.83
C SER A 28 -0.87 -3.37 7.90
N ALA A 29 -0.85 -4.41 7.09
CA ALA A 29 -1.99 -4.79 6.29
C ALA A 29 -2.15 -6.30 6.18
N THR A 30 -3.34 -6.72 5.76
CA THR A 30 -3.64 -8.10 5.35
C THR A 30 -4.10 -8.12 3.90
N SER A 31 -3.83 -9.23 3.22
CA SER A 31 -4.24 -9.46 1.83
C SER A 31 -4.47 -10.95 1.59
N GLU A 32 -5.38 -11.28 0.68
CA GLU A 32 -5.58 -12.67 0.24
C GLU A 32 -4.35 -13.23 -0.49
N LEU A 33 -3.49 -12.34 -1.01
CA LEU A 33 -2.30 -12.70 -1.78
C LEU A 33 -1.09 -13.02 -0.90
N ILE A 34 -1.07 -12.52 0.34
CA ILE A 34 0.04 -12.66 1.27
C ILE A 34 -0.50 -13.25 2.57
N PRO A 35 -0.10 -14.48 2.93
CA PRO A 35 -0.56 -15.10 4.16
C PRO A 35 -0.18 -14.26 5.39
N GLY A 36 -1.18 -13.92 6.21
CA GLY A 36 -0.98 -13.23 7.49
C GLY A 36 -0.91 -11.71 7.39
N VAL A 37 -0.41 -11.10 8.46
CA VAL A 37 -0.18 -9.65 8.56
C VAL A 37 1.22 -9.35 8.04
N PHE A 38 1.33 -8.29 7.23
CA PHE A 38 2.60 -7.79 6.75
C PHE A 38 2.73 -6.29 7.00
N ILE A 39 3.96 -5.82 7.12
CA ILE A 39 4.30 -4.41 7.36
C ILE A 39 4.92 -3.83 6.10
N GLY A 40 4.52 -2.62 5.72
CA GLY A 40 5.14 -1.93 4.60
C GLY A 40 4.96 -0.42 4.67
N GLN A 41 5.53 0.28 3.69
CA GLN A 41 5.48 1.72 3.62
C GLN A 41 4.43 2.19 2.61
N LEU A 42 3.57 3.13 2.98
CA LEU A 42 2.56 3.66 2.07
C LEU A 42 3.23 4.54 1.00
N LEU A 43 3.17 4.14 -0.27
CA LEU A 43 3.74 4.88 -1.39
C LEU A 43 2.73 5.83 -2.06
N LYS A 44 1.48 5.38 -2.18
CA LYS A 44 0.45 6.13 -2.91
C LYS A 44 -0.94 5.89 -2.32
N LYS A 45 -1.73 6.95 -2.27
CA LYS A 45 -3.13 6.92 -1.87
C LYS A 45 -4.03 6.79 -3.10
N TYR A 46 -5.09 6.01 -2.96
CA TYR A 46 -6.28 6.03 -3.81
C TYR A 46 -7.51 6.35 -2.93
N THR A 47 -8.69 6.48 -3.53
CA THR A 47 -9.92 6.76 -2.78
C THR A 47 -10.19 5.71 -1.70
N HIS A 48 -10.12 4.41 -2.03
CA HIS A 48 -10.47 3.31 -1.12
C HIS A 48 -9.32 2.33 -0.84
N SER A 49 -8.17 2.55 -1.46
CA SER A 49 -7.01 1.67 -1.35
C SER A 49 -5.71 2.47 -1.29
N CYS A 50 -4.61 1.81 -0.97
CA CYS A 50 -3.28 2.38 -1.02
C CYS A 50 -2.30 1.39 -1.67
N LEU A 51 -1.22 1.94 -2.24
CA LEU A 51 -0.07 1.18 -2.70
C LEU A 51 0.94 1.12 -1.56
N ILE A 52 1.39 -0.08 -1.23
CA ILE A 52 2.35 -0.36 -0.18
C ILE A 52 3.64 -0.89 -0.80
N ASP A 53 4.77 -0.36 -0.34
CA ASP A 53 6.10 -0.92 -0.55
C ASP A 53 6.41 -1.99 0.48
N LEU A 54 6.84 -3.15 0.00
CA LEU A 54 7.23 -4.30 0.79
C LEU A 54 8.73 -4.60 0.66
N SER A 55 9.50 -3.78 -0.06
CA SER A 55 10.94 -4.00 -0.30
C SER A 55 11.77 -4.20 0.98
N HIS A 56 11.35 -3.57 2.09
CA HIS A 56 12.00 -3.66 3.39
C HIS A 56 11.31 -4.64 4.35
N ASN A 57 10.32 -5.41 3.88
CA ASN A 57 9.59 -6.35 4.73
C ASN A 57 10.41 -7.63 4.96
N GLN A 58 10.79 -7.86 6.23
CA GLN A 58 11.57 -9.04 6.63
C GLN A 58 10.70 -10.27 6.96
N GLN A 59 9.37 -10.12 7.01
CA GLN A 59 8.42 -11.18 7.37
C GLN A 59 7.99 -12.00 6.15
N ILE A 60 8.07 -11.44 4.95
CA ILE A 60 7.71 -12.12 3.70
C ILE A 60 8.98 -12.59 3.01
N PRO A 61 9.06 -13.88 2.60
CA PRO A 61 10.20 -14.38 1.83
C PRO A 61 10.41 -13.59 0.54
N GLN A 62 11.66 -13.25 0.21
CA GLN A 62 12.01 -12.44 -0.97
C GLN A 62 11.38 -12.98 -2.28
N LYS A 63 11.39 -14.31 -2.46
CA LYS A 63 10.78 -14.98 -3.62
C LYS A 63 9.28 -14.68 -3.80
N GLU A 64 8.56 -14.42 -2.71
CA GLU A 64 7.14 -14.08 -2.75
C GLU A 64 6.97 -12.58 -3.03
N LEU A 65 7.83 -11.73 -2.43
CA LEU A 65 7.85 -10.29 -2.73
C LEU A 65 8.13 -10.01 -4.21
N ASP A 66 9.05 -10.75 -4.81
CA ASP A 66 9.43 -10.57 -6.21
C ASP A 66 8.27 -10.88 -7.18
N LYS A 67 7.34 -11.79 -6.83
CA LYS A 67 6.12 -12.05 -7.63
C LYS A 67 5.22 -10.82 -7.76
N PHE A 68 5.29 -9.92 -6.78
CA PHE A 68 4.50 -8.69 -6.73
C PHE A 68 5.33 -7.45 -7.07
N ASN A 69 6.56 -7.61 -7.59
CA ASN A 69 7.52 -6.52 -7.75
C ASN A 69 7.69 -5.69 -6.45
N GLN A 70 7.64 -6.38 -5.30
CA GLN A 70 7.78 -5.83 -3.96
C GLN A 70 6.72 -4.77 -3.60
N ARG A 71 5.61 -4.71 -4.33
CA ARG A 71 4.55 -3.71 -4.11
C ARG A 71 3.18 -4.37 -4.15
N ILE A 72 2.28 -3.90 -3.31
CA ILE A 72 0.91 -4.42 -3.27
C ILE A 72 -0.10 -3.30 -3.10
N ILE A 73 -1.27 -3.45 -3.73
CA ILE A 73 -2.42 -2.56 -3.51
C ILE A 73 -3.36 -3.25 -2.53
N VAL A 74 -3.72 -2.55 -1.46
CA VAL A 74 -4.66 -3.05 -0.45
C VAL A 74 -5.74 -2.03 -0.13
N SER A 75 -6.90 -2.52 0.32
CA SER A 75 -7.98 -1.68 0.84
C SER A 75 -7.57 -1.07 2.18
N TYR A 76 -7.94 0.19 2.42
CA TYR A 76 -7.74 0.81 3.74
C TYR A 76 -8.48 0.06 4.86
N HIS A 77 -9.53 -0.70 4.55
CA HIS A 77 -10.25 -1.53 5.53
C HIS A 77 -9.38 -2.68 6.08
N ASN A 78 -8.34 -3.06 5.34
CA ASN A 78 -7.42 -4.11 5.73
C ASN A 78 -6.10 -3.55 6.28
N CYS A 79 -6.03 -2.23 6.52
CA CYS A 79 -4.82 -1.55 6.98
C CYS A 79 -4.97 -1.09 8.43
N GLN A 80 -3.84 -1.03 9.13
CA GLN A 80 -3.70 -0.39 10.43
C GLN A 80 -2.38 0.39 10.45
N ILE A 81 -2.39 1.59 11.04
CA ILE A 81 -1.20 2.43 11.15
C ILE A 81 -0.38 1.95 12.35
N ILE A 82 0.89 1.63 12.14
CA ILE A 82 1.81 1.18 13.21
C ILE A 82 2.65 2.36 13.71
N SER A 83 3.07 3.23 12.81
CA SER A 83 3.82 4.45 13.14
C SER A 83 3.45 5.57 12.19
N ALA A 84 3.06 6.72 12.75
CA ALA A 84 3.00 7.98 12.04
C ALA A 84 4.23 8.78 12.44
N GLU A 85 5.33 8.65 11.69
CA GLU A 85 6.40 9.63 11.81
C GLU A 85 5.88 10.96 11.24
N VAL A 86 5.50 11.87 12.13
CA VAL A 86 5.26 13.27 11.82
C VAL A 86 6.63 13.88 11.53
N ILE A 87 6.99 13.98 10.25
CA ILE A 87 8.10 14.83 9.85
C ILE A 87 7.60 16.27 10.05
N MET A 88 7.99 16.87 11.20
CA MET A 88 7.86 18.31 11.48
C MET A 88 8.77 19.12 10.56
#